data_AF-A0A259D1N5-F1
#
_entry.id   AF-A0A259D1N5-F1
#
_cell.length_a   1.000
_cell.length_b   1.000
_cell.length_c   1.000
_cell.angle_alpha   90.00
_cell.angle_beta   90.00
_cell.angle_gamma   90.00
#
_symmetry.space_group_name_H-M   'P 1'
#
loop_
_entity.id
_entity.type
_entity.pdbx_description
1 polymer ?
#
loop_
_entity_poly.entity_id
_entity_poly.type
_entity_poly.pdbx_seq_one_letter_code
_entity_poly.pdbx_strand_id
1 'polypeptide(L)'
;MAKEAGVAMDPDKPEMLPNTMNAHRMIHWAGIEGKQAAMVSALFRAYWRDGRDIGDTEELCDIAEEIGMDPVAVARLLASDADIDDLRARDVDARKKGVTAVPTFLIAQHYVVSGAQPPEVWRQVIEELVAKATEESK
;
A
#
# COMPACT_ATOMS: atom_id res chain seq x y z
N MET A 1 10.71 -13.75 8.18
CA MET A 1 10.09 -13.10 7.00
C MET A 1 10.83 -11.86 6.51
N ALA A 2 10.77 -10.69 7.16
CA ALA A 2 11.40 -9.46 6.60
C ALA A 2 12.92 -9.59 6.41
N LYS A 3 13.63 -10.09 7.44
CA LYS A 3 15.07 -10.38 7.38
C LYS A 3 15.44 -11.42 6.31
N GLU A 4 14.60 -12.44 6.13
CA GLU A 4 14.79 -13.49 5.10
C GLU A 4 14.57 -12.93 3.69
N ALA A 5 13.68 -11.94 3.55
CA ALA A 5 13.45 -11.21 2.31
C ALA A 5 14.48 -10.08 2.06
N GLY A 6 15.47 -9.90 2.94
CA GLY A 6 16.48 -8.85 2.83
C GLY A 6 15.95 -7.43 3.05
N VAL A 7 14.77 -7.28 3.66
CA VAL A 7 14.16 -5.98 3.94
C VAL A 7 14.60 -5.50 5.32
N ALA A 8 15.19 -4.29 5.36
CA ALA A 8 15.52 -3.61 6.61
C ALA A 8 14.23 -3.10 7.27
N MET A 9 13.71 -3.89 8.20
CA MET A 9 12.53 -3.62 9.00
C MET A 9 12.88 -3.91 10.46
N ASP A 10 12.64 -2.97 11.35
CA ASP A 10 12.82 -3.10 12.79
C ASP A 10 11.44 -3.01 13.48
N PRO A 11 10.83 -4.15 13.85
CA PRO A 11 9.50 -4.17 14.45
C PRO A 11 9.41 -3.45 15.80
N ASP A 12 10.54 -3.27 16.50
CA ASP A 12 10.60 -2.62 17.81
C ASP A 12 10.82 -1.11 17.70
N LYS A 13 11.00 -0.61 16.47
CA LYS A 13 11.26 0.81 16.19
C LYS A 13 10.03 1.71 16.36
N PRO A 14 8.82 1.37 15.87
CA PRO A 14 7.65 2.19 16.10
C PRO A 14 7.22 2.11 17.56
N GLU A 15 7.11 3.25 18.23
CA GLU A 15 6.66 3.33 19.63
C GLU A 15 5.14 3.35 19.77
N MET A 16 4.41 3.49 18.65
CA MET A 16 2.96 3.64 18.62
C MET A 16 2.33 3.03 17.37
N LEU A 17 1.02 2.76 17.45
CA LEU A 17 0.20 2.32 16.31
C LEU A 17 -0.62 3.52 15.80
N PRO A 18 -0.20 4.17 14.71
CA PRO A 18 -0.87 5.37 14.22
C PRO A 18 -2.16 5.03 13.47
N ASN A 19 -3.06 6.02 13.38
CA ASN A 19 -4.15 5.94 12.43
C ASN A 19 -3.61 6.14 11.02
N THR A 20 -3.70 5.11 10.17
CA THR A 20 -3.11 5.13 8.84
C THR A 20 -4.03 5.71 7.76
N MET A 21 -5.18 6.31 8.10
CA MET A 21 -6.08 6.89 7.11
C MET A 21 -5.36 7.92 6.26
N ASN A 22 -4.65 8.88 6.87
CA ASN A 22 -3.90 9.89 6.13
C ASN A 22 -2.77 9.27 5.29
N ALA A 23 -2.07 8.25 5.79
CA ALA A 23 -1.10 7.50 4.98
C ALA A 23 -1.75 6.84 3.74
N HIS A 24 -2.98 6.32 3.85
CA HIS A 24 -3.71 5.79 2.69
C HIS A 24 -4.12 6.89 1.70
N ARG A 25 -4.50 8.07 2.18
CA ARG A 25 -4.77 9.25 1.34
C ARG A 25 -3.52 9.65 0.55
N MET A 26 -2.36 9.64 1.19
CA MET A 26 -1.07 9.87 0.53
C MET A 26 -0.80 8.87 -0.59
N ILE A 27 -1.06 7.58 -0.37
CA ILE A 27 -0.92 6.53 -1.40
C ILE A 27 -1.90 6.76 -2.56
N HIS A 28 -3.12 7.23 -2.27
CA HIS A 28 -4.10 7.57 -3.29
C HIS A 28 -3.63 8.73 -4.17
N TRP A 29 -3.22 9.86 -3.59
CA TRP A 29 -2.76 11.04 -4.33
C TRP A 29 -1.46 10.77 -5.09
N ALA A 30 -0.50 10.10 -4.47
CA ALA A 30 0.72 9.67 -5.14
C ALA A 30 0.42 8.77 -6.34
N GLY A 31 -0.65 7.97 -6.30
CA GLY A 31 -1.11 7.18 -7.45
C GLY A 31 -1.59 8.01 -8.63
N ILE A 32 -2.24 9.15 -8.38
CA ILE A 32 -2.65 10.08 -9.42
C ILE A 32 -1.42 10.68 -10.12
N GLU A 33 -0.34 10.92 -9.38
CA GLU A 33 0.93 11.43 -9.89
C GLU A 33 1.91 10.36 -10.41
N GLY A 34 1.52 9.07 -10.42
CA GLY A 34 2.41 7.98 -10.83
C GLY A 34 3.54 7.64 -9.85
N LYS A 35 3.46 8.12 -8.60
CA LYS A 35 4.43 7.93 -7.51
C LYS A 35 3.95 6.96 -6.42
N GLN A 36 2.90 6.18 -6.67
CA GLN A 36 2.29 5.29 -5.66
C GLN A 36 3.30 4.34 -4.99
N ALA A 37 4.11 3.66 -5.79
CA ALA A 37 5.11 2.72 -5.28
C ALA A 37 6.15 3.43 -4.42
N ALA A 38 6.61 4.61 -4.84
CA ALA A 38 7.55 5.42 -4.08
C ALA A 38 6.96 5.87 -2.74
N MET A 39 5.70 6.31 -2.72
CA MET A 39 4.99 6.68 -1.49
C MET A 39 4.85 5.50 -0.53
N VAL A 40 4.40 4.34 -1.03
CA VAL A 40 4.29 3.12 -0.21
C VAL A 40 5.65 2.76 0.41
N SER A 41 6.72 2.74 -0.39
CA SER A 41 8.08 2.48 0.11
C SER A 41 8.54 3.50 1.14
N ALA A 42 8.27 4.79 0.92
CA ALA A 42 8.64 5.85 1.84
C ALA A 42 7.90 5.75 3.18
N LEU A 43 6.60 5.46 3.17
CA LEU A 43 5.80 5.22 4.38
C LEU A 43 6.28 3.99 5.16
N PHE A 44 6.54 2.87 4.48
CA PHE A 44 7.08 1.66 5.14
C PHE A 44 8.43 1.95 5.80
N ARG A 45 9.30 2.70 5.12
CA ARG A 45 10.61 3.11 5.64
C ARG A 45 10.47 4.03 6.85
N ALA A 46 9.67 5.09 6.72
CA ALA A 46 9.42 6.04 7.79
C ALA A 46 8.92 5.34 9.06
N TYR A 47 7.95 4.44 8.91
CA TYR A 47 7.38 3.72 10.05
C TYR A 47 8.32 2.63 10.60
N TRP A 48 8.68 1.64 9.80
CA TRP A 48 9.36 0.43 10.31
C TRP A 48 10.88 0.54 10.47
N ARG A 49 11.50 1.56 9.90
CA ARG A 49 12.96 1.74 10.01
C ARG A 49 13.29 2.99 10.80
N ASP A 50 12.54 4.06 10.59
CA ASP A 50 12.85 5.36 11.19
C ASP A 50 11.99 5.64 12.44
N GLY A 51 10.87 4.93 12.65
CA GLY A 51 10.00 5.06 13.82
C GLY A 51 9.10 6.29 13.80
N ARG A 52 8.91 6.90 12.62
CA ARG A 52 8.13 8.13 12.43
C ARG A 52 6.63 7.87 12.53
N ASP A 53 5.88 8.85 13.01
CA ASP A 53 4.42 8.79 13.07
C ASP A 53 3.80 9.08 11.69
N ILE A 54 3.43 8.02 10.96
CA ILE A 54 2.76 8.14 9.65
C ILE A 54 1.26 8.52 9.74
N GLY A 55 0.76 8.82 10.94
CA GLY A 55 -0.53 9.47 11.17
C GLY A 55 -0.43 11.00 11.29
N ASP A 56 0.77 11.52 11.55
CA ASP A 56 1.02 12.95 11.72
C ASP A 56 1.09 13.69 10.38
N THR A 57 0.53 14.91 10.34
CA THR A 57 0.43 15.67 9.09
C THR A 57 1.76 16.28 8.66
N GLU A 58 2.59 16.72 9.60
CA GLU A 58 3.90 17.30 9.30
C GLU A 58 4.84 16.21 8.76
N GLU A 59 4.88 15.05 9.43
CA GLU A 59 5.65 13.89 9.00
C GLU A 59 5.27 13.42 7.58
N LEU A 60 3.97 13.42 7.26
CA LEU A 60 3.50 13.06 5.92
C LEU A 60 3.87 14.10 4.86
N CYS A 61 3.91 15.39 5.19
CA CYS A 61 4.37 16.43 4.27
C CYS A 61 5.86 16.26 3.94
N ASP A 62 6.68 15.98 4.95
CA ASP A 62 8.10 15.71 4.75
C ASP A 62 8.33 14.47 3.86
N ILE A 63 7.57 13.40 4.09
CA ILE A 63 7.60 12.19 3.25
C ILE A 63 7.19 12.50 1.80
N ALA A 64 6.21 13.40 1.61
CA ALA A 64 5.80 13.84 0.29
C ALA A 64 6.94 14.55 -0.45
N GLU A 65 7.63 15.46 0.23
CA GLU A 65 8.77 16.19 -0.33
C GLU A 65 9.93 15.23 -0.69
N GLU A 66 10.24 14.25 0.16
CA GLU A 66 11.28 13.24 -0.09
C GLU A 66 11.08 12.48 -1.41
N ILE A 67 9.83 12.30 -1.84
CA ILE A 67 9.50 11.62 -3.10
C ILE A 67 9.15 12.58 -4.24
N GLY A 68 9.35 13.89 -4.04
CA GLY A 68 9.14 14.94 -5.02
C GLY A 68 7.68 15.30 -5.27
N MET A 69 6.80 15.14 -4.29
CA MET A 69 5.45 15.74 -4.27
C MET A 69 5.51 17.13 -3.62
N ASP A 70 4.53 18.00 -3.90
CA ASP A 70 4.45 19.33 -3.29
C ASP A 70 3.89 19.26 -1.86
N PRO A 71 4.71 19.53 -0.81
CA PRO A 71 4.26 19.45 0.58
C PRO A 71 3.17 20.48 0.90
N VAL A 72 3.13 21.63 0.23
CA VAL A 72 2.10 22.66 0.44
C VAL A 72 0.76 22.20 -0.11
N ALA A 73 0.75 21.56 -1.28
CA ALA A 73 -0.46 20.96 -1.83
C ALA A 73 -0.97 19.81 -0.95
N VAL A 74 -0.08 18.95 -0.48
CA VAL A 74 -0.40 17.84 0.43
C VAL A 74 -0.98 18.36 1.75
N ALA A 75 -0.37 19.34 2.39
CA ALA A 75 -0.87 19.94 3.62
C ALA A 75 -2.31 20.47 3.46
N ARG A 76 -2.60 21.13 2.33
CA ARG A 76 -3.96 21.62 2.02
C ARG A 76 -4.97 20.49 1.86
N LEU A 77 -4.57 19.39 1.21
CA LEU A 77 -5.43 18.23 1.04
C LEU A 77 -5.69 17.53 2.37
N LEU A 78 -4.66 17.34 3.20
CA LEU A 78 -4.75 16.75 4.54
C LEU A 78 -5.65 17.57 5.48
N ALA A 79 -5.69 18.90 5.32
CA ALA A 79 -6.61 19.78 6.04
C ALA A 79 -8.08 19.66 5.61
N SER A 80 -8.39 18.86 4.58
CA SER A 80 -9.74 18.58 4.10
C SER A 80 -10.12 17.12 4.29
N ASP A 81 -11.41 16.82 4.14
CA ASP A 81 -11.96 15.46 4.24
C ASP A 81 -12.45 14.89 2.89
N ALA A 82 -12.13 15.55 1.77
CA ALA A 82 -12.80 15.35 0.48
C ALA A 82 -12.72 13.92 -0.08
N ASP A 83 -11.67 13.17 0.25
CA ASP A 83 -11.38 11.82 -0.24
C ASP A 83 -11.60 10.73 0.82
N ILE A 84 -11.91 11.10 2.08
CA ILE A 84 -12.06 10.14 3.18
C ILE A 84 -13.20 9.15 2.91
N ASP A 85 -14.34 9.63 2.45
CA ASP A 85 -15.51 8.78 2.21
C ASP A 85 -15.29 7.80 1.06
N ASP A 86 -14.56 8.21 0.02
CA ASP A 86 -14.18 7.32 -1.08
C ASP A 86 -13.21 6.22 -0.61
N LEU A 87 -12.19 6.58 0.20
CA LEU A 87 -11.28 5.59 0.76
C LEU A 87 -11.99 4.60 1.69
N ARG A 88 -12.93 5.08 2.51
CA ARG A 88 -13.78 4.20 3.34
C ARG A 88 -14.65 3.28 2.51
N ALA A 89 -15.24 3.78 1.43
CA ALA A 89 -16.05 2.96 0.52
C ALA A 89 -15.22 1.84 -0.12
N ARG A 90 -13.97 2.12 -0.49
CA ARG A 90 -13.02 1.11 -1.02
C ARG A 90 -12.65 0.04 0.02
N ASP A 91 -12.40 0.41 1.28
CA ASP A 91 -12.16 -0.57 2.35
C ASP A 91 -13.38 -1.48 2.56
N VAL A 92 -14.58 -0.88 2.61
CA VAL A 92 -15.84 -1.63 2.74
C VAL A 92 -16.05 -2.58 1.57
N ASP A 93 -15.77 -2.16 0.34
CA ASP A 93 -15.85 -3.01 -0.84
C ASP A 93 -14.85 -4.19 -0.79
N ALA A 94 -13.60 -3.94 -0.38
CA ALA A 94 -12.60 -4.99 -0.20
C ALA A 94 -13.07 -6.03 0.83
N ARG A 95 -13.61 -5.60 1.98
CA ARG A 95 -14.17 -6.50 2.99
C ARG A 95 -15.36 -7.30 2.47
N LYS A 96 -16.26 -6.68 1.70
CA LYS A 96 -17.40 -7.37 1.05
C LYS A 96 -16.94 -8.45 0.08
N LYS A 97 -15.77 -8.27 -0.56
CA LYS A 97 -15.11 -9.28 -1.40
C LYS A 97 -14.37 -10.37 -0.61
N GLY A 98 -14.50 -10.38 0.71
CA GLY A 98 -13.92 -11.40 1.58
C GLY A 98 -12.49 -11.11 2.04
N VAL A 99 -11.96 -9.90 1.80
CA VAL A 99 -10.64 -9.52 2.30
C VAL A 99 -10.70 -9.30 3.81
N THR A 100 -9.99 -10.13 4.57
CA THR A 100 -9.93 -10.08 6.04
C THR A 100 -8.53 -9.82 6.59
N ALA A 101 -7.49 -9.87 5.74
CA ALA A 101 -6.11 -9.63 6.10
C ALA A 101 -5.33 -9.01 4.92
N VAL A 102 -4.22 -8.33 5.22
CA VAL A 102 -3.31 -7.77 4.22
C VAL A 102 -1.91 -8.39 4.35
N PRO A 103 -1.14 -8.51 3.25
CA PRO A 103 -1.55 -8.23 1.88
C PRO A 103 -2.49 -9.32 1.33
N THR A 104 -3.46 -8.94 0.51
CA THR A 104 -4.32 -9.86 -0.25
C THR A 104 -4.38 -9.38 -1.70
N PHE A 105 -4.23 -10.31 -2.64
CA PHE A 105 -4.19 -10.03 -4.07
C PHE A 105 -5.33 -10.77 -4.76
N LEU A 106 -6.15 -10.04 -5.53
CA LEU A 106 -7.14 -10.60 -6.43
C LEU A 106 -6.57 -10.53 -7.85
N ILE A 107 -6.34 -11.68 -8.47
CA ILE A 107 -5.66 -11.76 -9.76
C ILE A 107 -6.65 -12.29 -10.79
N ALA A 108 -6.81 -11.53 -11.88
CA ALA A 108 -7.75 -11.81 -12.95
C ALA A 108 -9.19 -12.11 -12.49
N GLN A 109 -9.62 -11.59 -11.33
CA GLN A 109 -10.93 -11.91 -10.70
C GLN A 109 -11.16 -13.41 -10.38
N HIS A 110 -10.13 -14.26 -10.52
CA HIS A 110 -10.26 -15.72 -10.38
C HIS A 110 -9.42 -16.28 -9.23
N TYR A 111 -8.29 -15.64 -8.91
CA TYR A 111 -7.38 -16.11 -7.87
C TYR A 111 -7.35 -15.12 -6.71
N VAL A 112 -7.50 -15.65 -5.49
CA VAL A 112 -7.31 -14.90 -4.25
C VAL A 112 -6.06 -15.44 -3.58
N VAL A 113 -5.02 -14.62 -3.51
CA VAL A 113 -3.76 -14.96 -2.85
C VAL A 113 -3.66 -14.12 -1.59
N SER A 114 -3.74 -14.76 -0.42
CA SER A 114 -3.68 -14.10 0.89
C SER A 114 -2.31 -14.27 1.53
N GLY A 115 -1.81 -13.20 2.13
CA GLY A 115 -0.52 -13.12 2.80
C GLY A 115 0.64 -12.83 1.86
N ALA A 116 1.79 -12.54 2.46
CA ALA A 116 3.06 -12.37 1.75
C ALA A 116 3.60 -13.74 1.30
N GLN A 117 3.07 -14.25 0.19
CA GLN A 117 3.47 -15.54 -0.38
C GLN A 117 4.85 -15.47 -1.05
N PRO A 118 5.61 -16.58 -1.05
CA PRO A 118 6.96 -16.61 -1.63
C PRO A 118 6.90 -16.54 -3.17
N PRO A 119 8.00 -16.13 -3.84
CA PRO A 119 8.07 -15.96 -5.29
C PRO A 119 7.61 -17.17 -6.12
N GLU A 120 7.78 -18.38 -5.60
CA GLU A 120 7.39 -19.63 -6.26
C GLU A 120 5.88 -19.75 -6.45
N VAL A 121 5.09 -19.28 -5.47
CA VAL A 121 3.62 -19.25 -5.58
C VAL A 121 3.20 -18.27 -6.68
N TRP A 122 3.84 -17.11 -6.75
CA TRP A 122 3.59 -16.13 -7.81
C TRP A 122 3.92 -16.66 -9.20
N ARG A 123 5.04 -17.38 -9.34
CA ARG A 123 5.41 -18.05 -10.58
C ARG A 123 4.30 -19.00 -11.04
N GLN A 124 3.83 -19.87 -10.16
CA GLN A 124 2.77 -20.85 -10.48
C GLN A 124 1.48 -20.16 -10.94
N VAL A 125 1.04 -19.12 -10.21
CA VAL A 125 -0.17 -18.38 -10.57
C VAL A 125 -0.03 -17.71 -11.94
N ILE A 126 1.12 -17.11 -12.23
CA ILE A 126 1.38 -16.48 -13.54
C ILE A 126 1.39 -17.53 -14.66
N GLU A 127 2.07 -18.68 -14.44
CA GLU A 127 2.12 -19.77 -15.42
C GLU A 127 0.72 -20.32 -15.74
N GLU A 128 -0.13 -20.54 -14.74
CA GLU A 128 -1.51 -20.97 -14.93
C GLU A 128 -2.36 -19.96 -15.71
N LEU A 129 -2.21 -18.67 -15.41
CA LEU A 129 -2.94 -17.60 -16.09
C LEU A 129 -2.55 -17.48 -17.57
N VAL A 130 -1.26 -17.60 -17.86
CA VAL A 130 -0.74 -17.57 -19.24
C VAL A 130 -1.25 -18.78 -20.03
N ALA A 131 -1.27 -19.97 -19.43
CA ALA A 131 -1.80 -21.17 -20.06
C ALA A 131 -3.29 -21.00 -20.43
N LYS A 132 -4.13 -20.55 -19.49
CA LYS A 132 -5.56 -20.30 -19.72
C LYS A 132 -5.82 -19.26 -20.82
N ALA A 133 -5.10 -18.14 -20.79
CA ALA A 133 -5.25 -17.10 -21.82
C ALA A 133 -4.89 -17.60 -23.23
N THR A 134 -3.93 -18.53 -23.33
CA THR A 134 -3.50 -19.13 -24.61
C THR A 134 -4.53 -20.15 -25.13
N GLU A 135 -5.21 -20.86 -24.24
CA GLU A 135 -6.29 -21.80 -24.58
C GLU A 135 -7.55 -21.08 -25.04
N GLU A 136 -7.93 -19.96 -24.41
CA GLU A 136 -9.11 -19.16 -24.78
C GLU A 136 -8.94 -18.35 -26.08
N SER A 137 -7.70 -18.16 -26.54
CA SER A 137 -7.38 -17.45 -27.79
C SER A 137 -7.33 -18.37 -29.02
N LYS A 138 -7.60 -19.67 -28.87
CA LYS A 138 -7.69 -20.67 -29.95
C LYS A 138 -9.14 -20.98 -30.32
#